data_AF-A0A939VX61-F1
#
_entry.id   AF-A0A939VX61-F1
#
_cell.length_a   1.000
_cell.length_b   1.000
_cell.length_c   1.000
_cell.angle_alpha   90.00
_cell.angle_beta   90.00
_cell.angle_gamma   90.00
#
_symmetry.space_group_name_H-M   'P 1'
#
loop_
_entity.id
_entity.type
_entity.pdbx_description
1 polymer ?
#
loop_
_entity_poly.entity_id
_entity_poly.type
_entity_poly.pdbx_seq_one_letter_code
_entity_poly.pdbx_strand_id
1 'polypeptide(L)'
;MAYGCYTIPGYFYNAVIKGNEIIESGKGGKVLYKIKGDSIVEADWVGKTVLKFESGYIKEPGFFGRTLFYVDEDGNVTEPKLFFASKVGYFPAARRISTLDKINTEIDKTTGERHVHYDNTPSYTPTYTPSYTPSYVLPKKEEPKEVEINITVTTGETKNYLDNPYNEVAAYAKFLQKYGVCKSPLEMKEDEYAHFEFLKCGVKDINKLHKELFDNEFYRLANLKEKLSIYKASQIKDVATKLGIKNSGKKDELIERINMESNLDSVNSVLTDTVYVLSEKAERWLKDHEIDIEYYFKNPLTNLSINEYKEIRKNTSFEDILEEAGLKDVELDKRNYGRNIFFSLAGSMAANGYNEKALFYYLMTLRIDMSGVFAYRAIAEFPEEKQFRDKKCAEIFFAPGLLSLIHKYLEYFDEQMIEDIYAYKLPIDASDPKLFSFMVNSLINDVGFDSKQIKLYLEKRFEEIVSQI
;
A
#
# COMPACT_ATOMS: atom_id res chain seq x y z
N MET A 1 20.69 12.29 23.38
CA MET A 1 19.32 11.91 22.92
C MET A 1 19.39 10.46 22.47
N ALA A 2 18.55 9.58 23.03
CA ALA A 2 18.42 8.21 22.52
C ALA A 2 17.92 8.32 21.07
N TYR A 3 18.74 7.85 20.11
CA TYR A 3 18.28 7.76 18.74
C TYR A 3 17.11 6.79 18.71
N GLY A 4 15.92 7.26 18.32
CA GLY A 4 14.79 6.38 18.08
C GLY A 4 15.24 5.31 17.08
N CYS A 5 15.09 4.04 17.44
CA CYS A 5 15.37 2.96 16.52
C CYS A 5 14.11 2.71 15.69
N TYR A 6 14.28 2.64 14.38
CA TYR A 6 13.20 2.58 13.41
C TYR A 6 13.18 1.23 12.70
N THR A 7 11.98 0.75 12.42
CA THR A 7 11.74 -0.53 11.77
C THR A 7 10.62 -0.37 10.76
N ILE A 8 10.92 -0.67 9.51
CA ILE A 8 9.93 -0.99 8.48
C ILE A 8 10.17 -2.45 8.10
N PRO A 9 9.26 -3.37 8.48
CA PRO A 9 9.40 -4.78 8.12
C PRO A 9 9.57 -4.92 6.61
N GLY A 10 10.47 -5.79 6.15
CA GLY A 10 10.74 -5.89 4.73
C GLY A 10 11.90 -5.05 4.22
N TYR A 11 12.33 -4.03 4.97
CA TYR A 11 13.29 -3.02 4.50
C TYR A 11 14.44 -2.83 5.47
N PHE A 12 14.17 -2.45 6.72
CA PHE A 12 15.21 -2.29 7.73
C PHE A 12 14.65 -2.52 9.14
N TYR A 13 15.51 -3.05 10.01
CA TYR A 13 15.16 -3.40 11.39
C TYR A 13 16.12 -2.71 12.34
N ASN A 14 15.59 -2.09 13.40
CA ASN A 14 16.36 -1.40 14.43
C ASN A 14 17.38 -0.39 13.83
N ALA A 15 16.99 0.35 12.81
CA ALA A 15 17.85 1.32 12.13
C ALA A 15 17.82 2.69 12.83
N VAL A 16 18.90 3.44 12.72
CA VAL A 16 19.01 4.82 13.21
C VAL A 16 18.93 5.76 12.01
N ILE A 17 18.05 6.75 12.09
CA ILE A 17 17.99 7.83 11.10
C ILE A 17 18.91 8.97 11.54
N LYS A 18 19.85 9.38 10.67
CA LYS A 18 20.72 10.54 10.87
C LYS A 18 20.65 11.44 9.63
N GLY A 19 20.01 12.61 9.77
CA GLY A 19 19.72 13.47 8.62
C GLY A 19 18.81 12.73 7.64
N ASN A 20 19.26 12.57 6.40
CA ASN A 20 18.56 11.80 5.38
C ASN A 20 19.06 10.34 5.24
N GLU A 21 19.98 9.87 6.08
CA GLU A 21 20.52 8.50 6.00
C GLU A 21 19.80 7.58 7.01
N ILE A 22 19.43 6.38 6.54
CA ILE A 22 18.95 5.27 7.37
C ILE A 22 20.13 4.31 7.54
N ILE A 23 20.59 4.14 8.77
CA ILE A 23 21.86 3.49 9.12
C ILE A 23 21.58 2.32 10.06
N GLU A 24 22.33 1.22 9.97
CA GLU A 24 22.27 0.15 10.98
C GLU A 24 22.56 0.69 12.39
N SER A 25 21.85 0.17 13.41
CA SER A 25 22.18 0.50 14.80
C SER A 25 23.52 -0.11 15.22
N GLY A 26 24.39 0.69 15.83
CA GLY A 26 25.69 0.26 16.34
C GLY A 26 26.82 1.27 16.08
N LYS A 27 28.00 0.99 16.64
CA LYS A 27 29.21 1.78 16.34
C LYS A 27 29.69 1.43 14.91
N GLY A 28 29.63 2.41 14.01
CA GLY A 28 30.11 2.24 12.62
C GLY A 28 29.07 1.64 11.66
N GLY A 29 27.77 1.70 11.98
CA GLY A 29 26.72 1.14 11.12
C GLY A 29 26.78 1.63 9.67
N LYS A 30 26.50 0.72 8.73
CA LYS A 30 26.47 1.00 7.29
C LYS A 30 25.21 1.79 6.94
N VAL A 31 25.31 2.70 5.98
CA VAL A 31 24.12 3.36 5.38
C VAL A 31 23.37 2.32 4.56
N LEU A 32 22.14 2.01 4.96
CA LEU A 32 21.26 1.07 4.28
C LEU A 32 20.49 1.76 3.16
N TYR A 33 19.91 2.92 3.47
CA TYR A 33 19.06 3.67 2.56
C TYR A 33 19.22 5.18 2.76
N LYS A 34 18.72 5.96 1.81
CA LYS A 34 18.60 7.42 1.91
C LYS A 34 17.15 7.85 1.73
N ILE A 35 16.75 8.87 2.47
CA ILE A 35 15.47 9.55 2.34
C ILE A 35 15.66 10.67 1.32
N LYS A 36 14.75 10.75 0.34
CA LYS A 36 14.72 11.81 -0.68
C LYS A 36 13.28 12.23 -0.90
N GLY A 37 12.92 13.40 -0.40
CA GLY A 37 11.55 13.90 -0.36
C GLY A 37 10.59 12.94 0.33
N ASP A 38 9.67 12.39 -0.46
CA ASP A 38 8.65 11.44 -0.04
C ASP A 38 9.08 9.98 -0.29
N SER A 39 10.35 9.72 -0.57
CA SER A 39 10.82 8.41 -1.04
C SER A 39 12.00 7.89 -0.23
N ILE A 40 12.11 6.57 -0.10
CA ILE A 40 13.34 5.90 0.33
C ILE A 40 14.01 5.31 -0.91
N VAL A 41 15.29 5.58 -1.05
CA VAL A 41 16.14 5.08 -2.13
C VAL A 41 17.30 4.27 -1.56
N GLU A 42 17.83 3.34 -2.35
CA GLU A 42 19.08 2.64 -2.03
C GLU A 42 20.23 3.63 -1.80
N ALA A 43 21.20 3.27 -0.96
CA ALA A 43 22.29 4.16 -0.54
C ALA A 43 23.25 4.60 -1.67
N ASP A 44 23.27 3.87 -2.79
CA ASP A 44 24.16 4.07 -3.94
C ASP A 44 23.81 5.31 -4.78
N TRP A 45 24.79 5.78 -5.57
CA TRP A 45 24.71 7.02 -6.36
C TRP A 45 23.53 7.08 -7.36
N VAL A 46 23.04 5.93 -7.87
CA VAL A 46 21.88 5.83 -8.79
C VAL A 46 20.60 5.42 -8.06
N GLY A 47 20.62 5.38 -6.71
CA GLY A 47 19.71 4.61 -5.86
C GLY A 47 18.28 4.49 -6.37
N LYS A 48 17.84 3.24 -6.60
CA LYS A 48 16.47 2.94 -6.99
C LYS A 48 15.54 3.29 -5.84
N THR A 49 14.38 3.89 -6.14
CA THR A 49 13.31 4.06 -5.15
C THR A 49 12.83 2.69 -4.71
N VAL A 50 12.88 2.43 -3.41
CA VAL A 50 12.42 1.18 -2.80
C VAL A 50 11.10 1.36 -2.08
N LEU A 51 10.82 2.56 -1.57
CA LEU A 51 9.56 2.90 -0.91
C LEU A 51 9.14 4.33 -1.23
N LYS A 52 7.83 4.57 -1.22
CA LYS A 52 7.23 5.90 -1.30
C LYS A 52 6.27 6.13 -0.13
N PHE A 53 6.34 7.32 0.45
CA PHE A 53 5.47 7.81 1.51
C PHE A 53 4.42 8.74 0.92
N GLU A 54 3.15 8.43 1.15
CA GLU A 54 2.06 9.26 0.67
C GLU A 54 0.97 9.25 1.72
N SER A 55 0.57 10.41 2.26
CA SER A 55 -0.59 10.54 3.15
C SER A 55 -0.67 9.52 4.32
N GLY A 56 0.47 9.19 4.95
CA GLY A 56 0.53 8.20 6.04
C GLY A 56 0.66 6.75 5.58
N TYR A 57 0.79 6.50 4.29
CA TYR A 57 0.98 5.17 3.69
C TYR A 57 2.43 4.98 3.26
N ILE A 58 2.96 3.76 3.48
CA ILE A 58 4.21 3.28 2.88
C ILE A 58 3.83 2.39 1.71
N LYS A 59 4.30 2.72 0.50
CA LYS A 59 3.92 2.05 -0.75
C LYS A 59 5.14 1.59 -1.53
N GLU A 60 4.93 0.60 -2.39
CA GLU A 60 5.88 0.28 -3.46
C GLU A 60 6.04 1.46 -4.44
N PRO A 61 7.21 1.62 -5.10
CA PRO A 61 7.41 2.64 -6.12
C PRO A 61 6.53 2.40 -7.37
N GLY A 62 5.82 3.43 -7.84
CA GLY A 62 5.00 3.39 -9.06
C GLY A 62 3.70 4.18 -8.95
N PHE A 63 3.03 4.43 -10.08
CA PHE A 63 1.77 5.21 -10.14
C PHE A 63 0.59 4.50 -9.44
N PHE A 64 0.67 3.18 -9.28
CA PHE A 64 -0.28 2.34 -8.54
C PHE A 64 0.42 1.46 -7.50
N GLY A 65 1.48 1.98 -6.88
CA GLY A 65 2.24 1.24 -5.88
C GLY A 65 1.35 0.64 -4.80
N ARG A 66 1.46 -0.67 -4.56
CA ARG A 66 0.70 -1.36 -3.52
C ARG A 66 1.03 -0.74 -2.16
N THR A 67 0.01 -0.53 -1.32
CA THR A 67 0.23 -0.15 0.07
C THR A 67 0.81 -1.33 0.84
N LEU A 68 1.97 -1.10 1.45
CA LEU A 68 2.71 -2.09 2.22
C LEU A 68 2.53 -1.92 3.73
N PHE A 69 2.42 -0.67 4.19
CA PHE A 69 2.22 -0.34 5.61
C PHE A 69 1.44 0.97 5.79
N TYR A 70 0.83 1.13 6.97
CA TYR A 70 0.34 2.41 7.47
C TYR A 70 1.30 2.95 8.53
N VAL A 71 1.52 4.26 8.55
CA VAL A 71 2.24 4.98 9.60
C VAL A 71 1.26 5.95 10.25
N ASP A 72 0.96 5.74 11.51
CA ASP A 72 0.10 6.67 12.26
C ASP A 72 0.87 7.96 12.66
N GLU A 73 0.17 8.89 13.31
CA GLU A 73 0.75 10.17 13.72
C GLU A 73 1.86 10.03 14.77
N ASP A 74 1.82 8.95 15.55
CA ASP A 74 2.84 8.61 16.52
C ASP A 74 4.05 7.93 15.89
N GLY A 75 3.95 7.52 14.62
CA GLY A 75 5.01 6.82 13.88
C GLY A 75 4.95 5.31 13.99
N ASN A 76 3.88 4.71 14.52
CA ASN A 76 3.72 3.27 14.53
C ASN A 76 3.48 2.76 13.11
N VAL A 77 4.28 1.77 12.69
CA VAL A 77 4.14 1.10 11.41
C VAL A 77 3.25 -0.12 11.59
N THR A 78 2.18 -0.23 10.81
CA THR A 78 1.23 -1.36 10.85
C THR A 78 1.07 -1.99 9.47
N GLU A 79 0.91 -3.32 9.41
CA GLU A 79 0.61 -3.99 8.14
C GLU A 79 -0.84 -3.71 7.69
N PRO A 80 -1.10 -3.55 6.38
CA PRO A 80 -2.42 -3.58 5.80
C PRO A 80 -2.91 -5.02 5.81
N LYS A 81 -3.37 -5.46 6.97
CA LYS A 81 -4.26 -6.62 7.09
C LYS A 81 -5.68 -6.12 7.05
N LEU A 82 -6.55 -6.93 6.46
CA LEU A 82 -7.95 -6.61 6.29
C LEU A 82 -8.59 -6.20 7.64
N PHE A 83 -8.25 -6.83 8.80
CA PHE A 83 -8.99 -6.55 10.06
C PHE A 83 -8.28 -6.35 11.40
N PHE A 84 -6.96 -6.52 11.54
CA PHE A 84 -6.28 -6.04 12.74
C PHE A 84 -4.88 -5.56 12.37
N ALA A 85 -4.71 -4.23 12.37
CA ALA A 85 -3.44 -3.56 12.15
C ALA A 85 -2.50 -3.88 13.32
N SER A 86 -1.74 -4.97 13.19
CA SER A 86 -0.69 -5.28 14.17
C SER A 86 0.42 -4.26 14.01
N LYS A 87 0.86 -3.63 15.11
CA LYS A 87 2.08 -2.83 15.11
C LYS A 87 3.24 -3.75 14.79
N VAL A 88 3.89 -3.50 13.66
CA VAL A 88 5.01 -4.29 13.14
C VAL A 88 6.30 -3.50 13.12
N GLY A 89 6.25 -2.19 13.36
CA GLY A 89 7.43 -1.35 13.38
C GLY A 89 7.18 0.05 13.89
N TYR A 90 8.15 0.91 13.68
CA TYR A 90 8.13 2.31 14.05
C TYR A 90 8.95 3.12 13.05
N PHE A 91 8.39 4.17 12.50
CA PHE A 91 9.02 5.05 11.51
C PHE A 91 8.54 6.49 11.71
N PRO A 92 9.35 7.53 11.51
CA PRO A 92 8.88 8.90 11.72
C PRO A 92 7.63 9.18 10.89
N ALA A 93 6.60 9.74 11.53
CA ALA A 93 5.35 10.11 10.85
C ALA A 93 5.63 11.02 9.64
N ALA A 94 4.82 10.90 8.58
CA ALA A 94 5.08 11.51 7.27
C ALA A 94 5.34 13.02 7.29
N ARG A 95 4.73 13.77 8.23
CA ARG A 95 4.99 15.21 8.43
C ARG A 95 6.43 15.53 8.85
N ARG A 96 7.15 14.58 9.46
CA ARG A 96 8.57 14.69 9.83
C ARG A 96 9.53 14.25 8.72
N ILE A 97 9.08 13.45 7.74
CA ILE A 97 9.95 12.92 6.68
C ILE A 97 10.35 14.04 5.70
N SER A 98 9.41 14.87 5.28
CA SER A 98 9.66 16.00 4.35
C SER A 98 10.54 17.11 4.93
N THR A 99 10.74 17.11 6.25
CA THR A 99 11.67 18.02 6.94
C THR A 99 13.05 17.38 7.12
N LEU A 100 13.16 16.06 7.21
CA LEU A 100 14.45 15.34 7.28
C LEU A 100 15.28 15.48 5.99
N ASP A 101 14.64 15.52 4.82
CA ASP A 101 15.29 15.78 3.53
C ASP A 101 15.85 17.21 3.39
N LYS A 102 15.41 18.13 4.25
CA LYS A 102 15.86 19.54 4.26
C LYS A 102 16.98 19.81 5.25
N ILE A 103 17.40 18.83 6.04
CA ILE A 103 18.54 18.97 6.96
C ILE A 103 19.83 18.81 6.15
N ASN A 104 20.27 19.88 5.51
CA ASN A 104 21.60 19.93 4.90
C ASN A 104 22.66 19.83 5.99
N THR A 105 23.53 18.82 5.88
CA THR A 105 24.73 18.73 6.70
C THR A 105 25.85 19.45 5.93
N GLU A 106 26.14 20.71 6.25
CA GLU A 106 27.37 21.34 5.75
C GLU A 106 28.56 20.78 6.53
N ILE A 107 29.52 20.24 5.79
CA ILE A 107 30.82 19.82 6.33
C ILE A 107 31.76 20.99 6.15
N ASP A 108 32.22 21.57 7.25
CA ASP A 108 33.33 22.52 7.23
C ASP A 108 34.58 21.77 6.74
N LYS A 109 35.01 22.09 5.52
CA LYS A 109 36.12 21.42 4.84
C LYS A 109 37.48 21.69 5.49
N THR A 110 37.55 22.63 6.43
CA THR A 110 38.78 23.01 7.13
C THR A 110 38.93 22.31 8.48
N THR A 111 37.82 21.94 9.13
CA THR A 111 37.84 21.38 10.50
C THR A 111 37.30 19.95 10.59
N GLY A 112 36.50 19.50 9.62
CA GLY A 112 35.90 18.16 9.59
C GLY A 112 34.73 17.97 10.56
N GLU A 113 34.32 19.01 11.29
CA GLU A 113 33.17 18.95 12.20
C GLU A 113 31.83 19.14 11.46
N ARG A 114 30.81 18.39 11.89
CA ARG A 114 29.45 18.45 11.33
C ARG A 114 28.58 19.32 12.23
N HIS A 115 28.08 20.44 11.71
CA HIS A 115 27.10 21.27 12.40
C HIS A 115 25.69 21.01 11.85
N VAL A 116 24.71 20.84 12.75
CA VAL A 116 23.30 20.65 12.41
C VAL A 116 22.54 21.92 12.77
N HIS A 117 22.02 22.64 11.77
CA HIS A 117 21.14 23.79 11.98
C HIS A 117 19.67 23.36 11.93
N TYR A 118 18.89 23.80 12.93
CA TYR A 118 17.44 23.63 12.97
C TYR A 118 16.77 24.95 12.61
N ASP A 119 16.17 25.05 11.43
CA ASP A 119 15.29 26.19 11.09
C ASP A 119 13.92 25.97 11.74
N ASN A 120 13.72 26.54 12.92
CA ASN A 120 12.42 26.66 13.57
C ASN A 120 12.01 28.13 13.65
N THR A 121 11.42 28.67 12.58
CA THR A 121 10.45 29.78 12.67
C THR A 121 9.65 29.94 11.38
N PRO A 122 8.32 29.77 11.40
CA PRO A 122 7.44 30.50 10.50
C PRO A 122 7.02 31.81 11.18
N SER A 123 7.53 32.94 10.71
CA SER A 123 7.03 34.26 11.10
C SER A 123 5.70 34.53 10.38
N TYR A 124 4.58 34.31 11.08
CA TYR A 124 3.30 34.91 10.75
C TYR A 124 2.90 35.83 11.90
N THR A 125 3.06 37.15 11.71
CA THR A 125 2.48 38.17 12.59
C THR A 125 1.13 38.61 12.01
N PRO A 126 -0.01 38.20 12.59
CA PRO A 126 -1.26 38.91 12.38
C PRO A 126 -1.29 40.14 13.30
N THR A 127 -1.39 41.32 12.70
CA THR A 127 -1.80 42.55 13.40
C THR A 127 -3.28 42.44 13.76
N TYR A 128 -3.57 42.07 15.01
CA TYR A 128 -4.88 42.29 15.61
C TYR A 128 -4.67 42.95 16.97
N THR A 129 -5.21 44.15 17.13
CA THR A 129 -5.22 44.90 18.40
C THR A 129 -6.59 44.70 19.04
N PRO A 130 -6.71 43.97 20.16
CA PRO A 130 -7.89 44.04 21.00
C PRO A 130 -7.63 44.98 22.18
N SER A 131 -8.33 46.11 22.20
CA SER A 131 -8.45 46.96 23.37
C SER A 131 -9.47 46.36 24.34
N TYR A 132 -9.02 45.49 25.23
CA TYR A 132 -9.73 45.21 26.49
C TYR A 132 -8.78 44.58 27.52
N THR A 133 -8.57 45.27 28.65
CA THR A 133 -7.81 44.77 29.79
C THR A 133 -8.77 44.48 30.94
N PRO A 134 -9.11 43.22 31.24
CA PRO A 134 -9.67 42.86 32.52
C PRO A 134 -8.53 42.53 33.49
N SER A 135 -8.48 43.21 34.64
CA SER A 135 -7.55 42.92 35.73
C SER A 135 -7.96 41.62 36.44
N TYR A 136 -7.24 40.54 36.20
CA TYR A 136 -7.28 39.34 37.03
C TYR A 136 -5.94 39.15 37.75
N VAL A 137 -6.00 39.04 39.08
CA VAL A 137 -4.88 38.65 39.93
C VAL A 137 -4.73 37.13 39.84
N LEU A 138 -3.61 36.65 39.30
CA LEU A 138 -3.28 35.23 39.27
C LEU A 138 -3.02 34.72 40.71
N PRO A 139 -3.64 33.60 41.13
CA PRO A 139 -3.25 32.94 42.37
C PRO A 139 -1.85 32.34 42.24
N LYS A 140 -1.11 32.32 43.35
CA LYS A 140 0.26 31.79 43.43
C LYS A 140 0.32 30.36 42.92
N LYS A 141 1.27 30.13 42.00
CA LYS A 141 1.63 28.83 41.42
C LYS A 141 2.17 27.92 42.54
N GLU A 142 1.44 26.86 42.88
CA GLU A 142 2.00 25.77 43.70
C GLU A 142 2.99 24.96 42.86
N GLU A 143 4.11 24.57 43.48
CA GLU A 143 5.14 23.75 42.84
C GLU A 143 4.60 22.35 42.56
N PRO A 144 4.89 21.77 41.38
CA PRO A 144 4.38 20.46 41.01
C PRO A 144 5.05 19.39 41.85
N LYS A 145 4.25 18.56 42.53
CA LYS A 145 4.71 17.34 43.19
C LYS A 145 5.07 16.30 42.14
N GLU A 146 6.29 15.78 42.20
CA GLU A 146 6.71 14.62 41.41
C GLU A 146 5.83 13.42 41.79
N VAL A 147 5.09 12.90 40.80
CA VAL A 147 4.37 11.63 40.90
C VAL A 147 5.16 10.61 40.10
N GLU A 148 5.74 9.66 40.80
CA GLU A 148 6.46 8.54 40.20
C GLU A 148 5.43 7.55 39.61
N ILE A 149 5.26 7.57 38.29
CA ILE A 149 4.34 6.65 37.59
C ILE A 149 5.13 5.43 37.16
N ASN A 150 4.93 4.31 37.85
CA ASN A 150 5.46 3.01 37.44
C ASN A 150 4.63 2.45 36.29
N ILE A 151 5.07 2.68 35.06
CA ILE A 151 4.47 2.10 33.86
C ILE A 151 5.03 0.69 33.68
N THR A 152 4.19 -0.33 33.85
CA THR A 152 4.53 -1.70 33.46
C THR A 152 4.18 -1.89 31.99
N VAL A 153 5.20 -1.94 31.13
CA VAL A 153 5.03 -2.24 29.70
C VAL A 153 5.02 -3.75 29.52
N THR A 154 3.83 -4.34 29.34
CA THR A 154 3.72 -5.69 28.76
C THR A 154 3.99 -5.59 27.26
N THR A 155 5.21 -5.90 26.85
CA THR A 155 5.53 -6.15 25.44
C THR A 155 4.82 -7.44 25.04
N GLY A 156 3.76 -7.34 24.23
CA GLY A 156 3.26 -8.50 23.50
C GLY A 156 4.40 -9.08 22.67
N GLU A 157 4.56 -10.41 22.69
CA GLU A 157 5.60 -11.10 21.93
C GLU A 157 5.56 -10.66 20.47
N THR A 158 6.57 -9.91 20.04
CA THR A 158 6.80 -9.66 18.62
C THR A 158 7.16 -11.00 17.99
N LYS A 159 6.30 -11.54 17.12
CA LYS A 159 6.62 -12.73 16.31
C LYS A 159 7.95 -12.48 15.59
N ASN A 160 8.97 -13.21 15.99
CA ASN A 160 10.26 -13.18 15.34
C ASN A 160 10.15 -13.92 14.00
N TYR A 161 10.12 -13.19 12.89
CA TYR A 161 10.00 -13.78 11.54
C TYR A 161 11.15 -14.72 11.19
N LEU A 162 12.27 -14.68 11.94
CA LEU A 162 13.40 -15.59 11.79
C LEU A 162 13.08 -17.03 12.23
N ASP A 163 12.01 -17.23 13.00
CA ASP A 163 11.63 -18.52 13.58
C ASP A 163 10.48 -19.22 12.84
N ASN A 164 10.03 -18.67 11.70
CA ASN A 164 9.01 -19.34 10.89
C ASN A 164 9.54 -20.69 10.36
N PRO A 165 8.77 -21.78 10.51
CA PRO A 165 9.17 -23.06 9.94
C PRO A 165 9.23 -22.96 8.41
N TYR A 166 10.21 -23.66 7.83
CA TYR A 166 10.32 -23.75 6.38
C TYR A 166 9.06 -24.41 5.80
N ASN A 167 8.49 -23.75 4.79
CA ASN A 167 7.37 -24.29 4.02
C ASN A 167 7.76 -24.32 2.55
N GLU A 168 7.95 -25.51 2.00
CA GLU A 168 8.42 -25.71 0.62
C GLU A 168 7.47 -25.07 -0.39
N VAL A 169 6.17 -25.33 -0.28
CA VAL A 169 5.18 -24.82 -1.25
C VAL A 169 5.15 -23.28 -1.25
N ALA A 170 5.12 -22.67 -0.07
CA ALA A 170 5.18 -21.22 0.06
C ALA A 170 6.51 -20.66 -0.47
N ALA A 171 7.64 -21.27 -0.10
CA ALA A 171 8.97 -20.84 -0.54
C ALA A 171 9.10 -20.88 -2.07
N TYR A 172 8.71 -22.00 -2.68
CA TYR A 172 8.78 -22.21 -4.13
C TYR A 172 7.86 -21.23 -4.85
N ALA A 173 6.59 -21.15 -4.46
CA ALA A 173 5.64 -20.23 -5.08
C ALA A 173 6.11 -18.78 -4.98
N LYS A 174 6.59 -18.37 -3.79
CA LYS A 174 7.11 -17.02 -3.58
C LYS A 174 8.30 -16.72 -4.50
N PHE A 175 9.21 -17.69 -4.64
CA PHE A 175 10.39 -17.55 -5.49
C PHE A 175 10.00 -17.44 -6.96
N LEU A 176 9.22 -18.39 -7.47
CA LEU A 176 8.80 -18.46 -8.87
C LEU A 176 7.97 -17.23 -9.28
N GLN A 177 7.12 -16.69 -8.39
CA GLN A 177 6.34 -15.49 -8.65
C GLN A 177 7.20 -14.21 -8.63
N LYS A 178 8.18 -14.11 -7.72
CA LYS A 178 9.05 -12.93 -7.61
C LYS A 178 10.12 -12.90 -8.70
N TYR A 179 10.67 -14.06 -9.02
CA TYR A 179 11.80 -14.29 -9.91
C TYR A 179 11.39 -15.14 -11.11
N GLY A 180 10.20 -14.90 -11.67
CA GLY A 180 9.72 -15.61 -12.86
C GLY A 180 10.58 -15.36 -14.11
N VAL A 181 11.36 -14.29 -14.10
CA VAL A 181 12.40 -14.01 -15.08
C VAL A 181 13.69 -13.62 -14.36
N CYS A 182 14.77 -14.35 -14.63
CA CYS A 182 16.06 -14.13 -14.00
C CYS A 182 17.11 -13.77 -15.05
N LYS A 183 17.84 -12.69 -14.77
CA LYS A 183 18.97 -12.25 -15.57
C LYS A 183 20.25 -12.74 -14.89
N SER A 184 21.05 -13.55 -15.58
CA SER A 184 22.23 -14.22 -15.05
C SER A 184 22.01 -14.85 -13.66
N PRO A 185 21.05 -15.78 -13.52
CA PRO A 185 20.64 -16.33 -12.22
C PRO A 185 21.79 -16.95 -11.42
N LEU A 186 22.74 -17.58 -12.12
CA LEU A 186 23.94 -18.17 -11.50
C LEU A 186 24.98 -17.14 -11.03
N GLU A 187 24.81 -15.87 -11.41
CA GLU A 187 25.70 -14.76 -11.05
C GLU A 187 25.05 -13.81 -10.03
N MET A 188 23.80 -14.08 -9.63
CA MET A 188 23.09 -13.27 -8.63
C MET A 188 23.80 -13.34 -7.29
N LYS A 189 24.06 -12.16 -6.72
CA LYS A 189 24.67 -12.00 -5.40
C LYS A 189 23.61 -12.06 -4.31
N GLU A 190 24.06 -12.34 -3.09
CA GLU A 190 23.19 -12.43 -1.92
C GLU A 190 22.36 -11.16 -1.68
N ASP A 191 22.92 -9.98 -1.94
CA ASP A 191 22.24 -8.69 -1.79
C ASP A 191 21.23 -8.36 -2.90
N GLU A 192 21.16 -9.18 -3.96
CA GLU A 192 20.17 -9.04 -5.03
C GLU A 192 18.85 -9.76 -4.70
N TYR A 193 18.80 -10.55 -3.62
CA TYR A 193 17.57 -11.21 -3.17
C TYR A 193 16.74 -10.36 -2.21
N ALA A 194 15.42 -10.46 -2.35
CA ALA A 194 14.45 -9.81 -1.47
C ALA A 194 14.29 -10.58 -0.16
N HIS A 195 15.36 -10.71 0.64
CA HIS A 195 15.47 -11.57 1.84
C HIS A 195 14.23 -11.61 2.72
N PHE A 196 13.73 -10.45 3.07
CA PHE A 196 12.60 -10.33 3.98
C PHE A 196 11.30 -10.95 3.46
N GLU A 197 11.11 -11.00 2.14
CA GLU A 197 9.91 -11.61 1.55
C GLU A 197 9.86 -13.13 1.73
N PHE A 198 11.03 -13.75 1.94
CA PHE A 198 11.16 -15.20 2.07
C PHE A 198 11.23 -15.67 3.53
N LEU A 199 11.48 -14.77 4.49
CA LEU A 199 11.41 -15.05 5.92
C LEU A 199 10.02 -15.55 6.35
N LYS A 200 8.95 -15.04 5.72
CA LYS A 200 7.57 -15.51 5.98
C LYS A 200 7.34 -16.97 5.58
N CYS A 201 8.20 -17.52 4.70
CA CYS A 201 8.16 -18.90 4.24
C CYS A 201 9.24 -19.78 4.92
N GLY A 202 9.96 -19.24 5.91
CA GLY A 202 11.04 -19.94 6.63
C GLY A 202 12.29 -20.23 5.79
N VAL A 203 12.50 -19.51 4.68
CA VAL A 203 13.73 -19.64 3.88
C VAL A 203 14.83 -18.82 4.55
N LYS A 204 15.94 -19.50 4.87
CA LYS A 204 17.13 -18.88 5.48
C LYS A 204 18.27 -18.65 4.51
N ASP A 205 18.28 -19.41 3.40
CA ASP A 205 19.31 -19.37 2.37
C ASP A 205 18.60 -19.35 1.01
N ILE A 206 18.45 -18.16 0.44
CA ILE A 206 17.72 -17.95 -0.81
C ILE A 206 18.55 -18.43 -2.00
N ASN A 207 19.88 -18.30 -1.93
CA ASN A 207 20.79 -18.81 -2.94
C ASN A 207 20.65 -20.33 -3.08
N LYS A 208 20.56 -21.05 -1.96
CA LYS A 208 20.29 -22.50 -1.97
C LYS A 208 18.95 -22.84 -2.61
N LEU A 209 17.88 -22.12 -2.25
CA LEU A 209 16.56 -22.31 -2.85
C LEU A 209 16.58 -22.03 -4.37
N HIS A 210 17.24 -20.95 -4.79
CA HIS A 210 17.39 -20.59 -6.19
C HIS A 210 18.10 -21.71 -6.96
N LYS A 211 19.24 -22.18 -6.44
CA LYS A 211 19.99 -23.28 -7.04
C LYS A 211 19.15 -24.55 -7.13
N GLU A 212 18.42 -24.89 -6.07
CA GLU A 212 17.53 -26.05 -6.05
C GLU A 212 16.45 -25.97 -7.14
N LEU A 213 15.81 -24.81 -7.33
CA LEU A 213 14.82 -24.63 -8.39
C LEU A 213 15.44 -24.76 -9.80
N PHE A 214 16.67 -24.28 -9.99
CA PHE A 214 17.42 -24.45 -11.24
C PHE A 214 17.79 -25.91 -11.50
N ASP A 215 18.36 -26.58 -10.52
CA ASP A 215 18.76 -27.99 -10.59
C ASP A 215 17.54 -28.89 -10.84
N ASN A 216 16.35 -28.47 -10.38
CA ASN A 216 15.08 -29.14 -10.61
C ASN A 216 14.35 -28.67 -11.90
N GLU A 217 15.01 -27.97 -12.82
CA GLU A 217 14.46 -27.58 -14.13
C GLU A 217 13.17 -26.72 -14.05
N PHE A 218 12.97 -25.96 -12.97
CA PHE A 218 11.89 -24.96 -12.90
C PHE A 218 12.17 -23.75 -13.80
N TYR A 219 13.40 -23.62 -14.28
CA TYR A 219 13.84 -22.57 -15.18
C TYR A 219 14.37 -23.16 -16.48
N ARG A 220 14.18 -22.41 -17.56
CA ARG A 220 14.77 -22.69 -18.87
C ARG A 220 15.35 -21.42 -19.48
N LEU A 221 16.25 -21.57 -20.45
CA LEU A 221 16.73 -20.44 -21.23
C LEU A 221 15.55 -19.75 -21.95
N ALA A 222 15.56 -18.42 -21.89
CA ALA A 222 14.62 -17.58 -22.62
C ALA A 222 14.87 -17.69 -24.12
N ASN A 223 13.79 -17.76 -24.90
CA ASN A 223 13.88 -17.60 -26.35
C ASN A 223 14.13 -16.13 -26.70
N LEU A 224 14.34 -15.85 -27.99
CA LEU A 224 14.66 -14.50 -28.49
C LEU A 224 13.60 -13.45 -28.09
N LYS A 225 12.31 -13.74 -28.27
CA LYS A 225 11.24 -12.80 -27.90
C LYS A 225 11.20 -12.54 -26.40
N GLU A 226 11.25 -13.61 -25.61
CA GLU A 226 11.26 -13.55 -24.15
C GLU A 226 12.45 -12.72 -23.65
N LYS A 227 13.66 -12.98 -24.17
CA LYS A 227 14.86 -12.23 -23.83
C LYS A 227 14.73 -10.76 -24.19
N LEU A 228 14.21 -10.40 -25.37
CA LEU A 228 14.05 -8.99 -25.73
C LEU A 228 12.99 -8.29 -24.86
N SER A 229 11.94 -9.01 -24.44
CA SER A 229 10.82 -8.46 -23.68
C SER A 229 11.22 -7.84 -22.34
N ILE A 230 12.33 -8.29 -21.72
CA ILE A 230 12.78 -7.74 -20.43
C ILE A 230 13.47 -6.38 -20.56
N TYR A 231 13.94 -6.01 -21.75
CA TYR A 231 14.68 -4.78 -21.96
C TYR A 231 13.74 -3.58 -22.20
N LYS A 232 14.24 -2.38 -21.90
CA LYS A 232 13.53 -1.13 -22.21
C LYS A 232 13.46 -0.92 -23.72
N ALA A 233 12.42 -0.22 -24.19
CA ALA A 233 12.26 0.08 -25.60
C ALA A 233 13.49 0.79 -26.23
N SER A 234 14.18 1.64 -25.47
CA SER A 234 15.44 2.26 -25.91
C SER A 234 16.54 1.23 -26.17
N GLN A 235 16.74 0.28 -25.25
CA GLN A 235 17.75 -0.77 -25.39
C GLN A 235 17.44 -1.69 -26.58
N ILE A 236 16.17 -1.99 -26.83
CA ILE A 236 15.75 -2.79 -27.99
C ILE A 236 16.03 -2.02 -29.31
N LYS A 237 15.84 -0.69 -29.32
CA LYS A 237 16.22 0.14 -30.47
C LYS A 237 17.73 0.14 -30.71
N ASP A 238 18.53 0.15 -29.64
CA ASP A 238 19.99 0.05 -29.75
C ASP A 238 20.41 -1.30 -30.34
N VAL A 239 19.77 -2.39 -29.92
CA VAL A 239 19.97 -3.73 -30.50
C VAL A 239 19.60 -3.74 -31.98
N ALA A 240 18.41 -3.25 -32.35
CA ALA A 240 17.99 -3.17 -33.75
C ALA A 240 19.02 -2.39 -34.59
N THR A 241 19.47 -1.24 -34.08
CA THR A 241 20.45 -0.39 -34.77
C THR A 241 21.79 -1.11 -34.96
N LYS A 242 22.31 -1.77 -33.92
CA LYS A 242 23.56 -2.53 -33.98
C LYS A 242 23.48 -3.74 -34.92
N LEU A 243 22.29 -4.30 -35.11
CA LEU A 243 22.04 -5.40 -36.04
C LEU A 243 21.67 -4.93 -37.46
N GLY A 244 21.65 -3.62 -37.72
CA GLY A 244 21.25 -3.06 -39.02
C GLY A 244 19.75 -3.17 -39.32
N ILE A 245 18.92 -3.45 -38.31
CA ILE A 245 17.47 -3.60 -38.40
C ILE A 245 16.79 -2.24 -38.16
N LYS A 246 15.69 -1.99 -38.86
CA LYS A 246 14.89 -0.77 -38.69
C LYS A 246 14.47 -0.60 -37.22
N ASN A 247 14.74 0.56 -36.62
CA ASN A 247 14.56 0.82 -35.18
C ASN A 247 13.33 1.68 -34.81
N SER A 248 12.43 1.96 -35.76
CA SER A 248 11.19 2.72 -35.53
C SER A 248 10.03 1.82 -35.10
N GLY A 249 9.13 2.32 -34.25
CA GLY A 249 7.90 1.64 -33.84
C GLY A 249 7.74 1.51 -32.33
N LYS A 250 6.66 0.85 -31.92
CA LYS A 250 6.41 0.45 -30.53
C LYS A 250 7.32 -0.72 -30.14
N LYS A 251 7.45 -0.97 -28.83
CA LYS A 251 8.32 -2.02 -28.28
C LYS A 251 8.03 -3.39 -28.90
N ASP A 252 6.76 -3.79 -28.93
CA ASP A 252 6.36 -5.12 -29.39
C ASP A 252 6.61 -5.30 -30.89
N GLU A 253 6.33 -4.27 -31.69
CA GLU A 253 6.65 -4.25 -33.13
C GLU A 253 8.15 -4.40 -33.41
N LEU A 254 9.00 -3.81 -32.56
CA LEU A 254 10.45 -3.95 -32.66
C LEU A 254 10.92 -5.35 -32.29
N ILE A 255 10.34 -5.94 -31.23
CA ILE A 255 10.65 -7.31 -30.82
C ILE A 255 10.28 -8.29 -31.94
N GLU A 256 9.09 -8.16 -32.51
CA GLU A 256 8.66 -9.00 -33.64
C GLU A 256 9.58 -8.86 -34.83
N ARG A 257 9.97 -7.63 -35.18
CA ARG A 257 10.90 -7.38 -36.29
C ARG A 257 12.27 -8.02 -36.06
N ILE A 258 12.87 -7.82 -34.89
CA ILE A 258 14.16 -8.44 -34.57
C ILE A 258 14.03 -9.97 -34.58
N ASN A 259 12.91 -10.50 -34.11
CA ASN A 259 12.66 -11.93 -34.12
C ASN A 259 12.48 -12.52 -35.53
N MET A 260 12.01 -11.73 -36.50
CA MET A 260 11.90 -12.14 -37.90
C MET A 260 13.20 -11.98 -38.69
N GLU A 261 13.97 -10.94 -38.39
CA GLU A 261 15.16 -10.54 -39.17
C GLU A 261 16.49 -10.97 -38.52
N SER A 262 16.46 -11.59 -37.34
CA SER A 262 17.66 -11.99 -36.59
C SER A 262 17.47 -13.31 -35.84
N ASN A 263 18.49 -13.70 -35.07
CA ASN A 263 18.50 -14.88 -34.23
C ASN A 263 19.08 -14.57 -32.84
N LEU A 264 18.94 -15.55 -31.93
CA LEU A 264 19.37 -15.40 -30.54
C LEU A 264 20.88 -15.13 -30.43
N ASP A 265 21.72 -15.75 -31.26
CA ASP A 265 23.17 -15.58 -31.21
C ASP A 265 23.60 -14.16 -31.60
N SER A 266 22.97 -13.61 -32.63
CA SER A 266 23.20 -12.24 -33.08
C SER A 266 22.80 -11.24 -31.99
N VAL A 267 21.65 -11.45 -31.34
CA VAL A 267 21.25 -10.63 -30.19
C VAL A 267 22.20 -10.83 -29.00
N ASN A 268 22.68 -12.05 -28.74
CA ASN A 268 23.61 -12.34 -27.66
C ASN A 268 24.97 -11.64 -27.84
N SER A 269 25.38 -11.35 -29.08
CA SER A 269 26.58 -10.54 -29.36
C SER A 269 26.45 -9.09 -28.89
N VAL A 270 25.22 -8.59 -28.73
CA VAL A 270 24.91 -7.23 -28.27
C VAL A 270 24.49 -7.20 -26.80
N LEU A 271 23.67 -8.17 -26.40
CA LEU A 271 23.13 -8.35 -25.05
C LEU A 271 23.70 -9.63 -24.46
N THR A 272 24.81 -9.50 -23.73
CA THR A 272 25.60 -10.64 -23.23
C THR A 272 24.91 -11.40 -22.10
N ASP A 273 23.89 -10.81 -21.48
CA ASP A 273 23.25 -11.38 -20.31
C ASP A 273 22.44 -12.64 -20.65
N THR A 274 22.64 -13.70 -19.87
CA THR A 274 21.82 -14.91 -20.03
C THR A 274 20.49 -14.71 -19.32
N VAL A 275 19.38 -14.94 -20.02
CA VAL A 275 18.04 -14.76 -19.44
C VAL A 275 17.37 -16.12 -19.30
N TYR A 276 16.85 -16.39 -18.11
CA TYR A 276 16.05 -17.56 -17.81
C TYR A 276 14.62 -17.14 -17.49
N VAL A 277 13.67 -17.97 -17.91
CA VAL A 277 12.24 -17.83 -17.61
C VAL A 277 11.74 -19.12 -16.99
N LEU A 278 10.55 -19.07 -16.38
CA LEU A 278 9.88 -20.27 -15.89
C LEU A 278 9.73 -21.32 -17.01
N SER A 279 9.97 -22.58 -16.67
CA SER A 279 9.69 -23.71 -17.54
C SER A 279 8.22 -24.11 -17.46
N GLU A 280 7.76 -24.93 -18.42
CA GLU A 280 6.42 -25.53 -18.36
C GLU A 280 6.21 -26.36 -17.08
N LYS A 281 7.29 -26.94 -16.54
CA LYS A 281 7.27 -27.67 -15.27
C LYS A 281 6.94 -26.73 -14.11
N ALA A 282 7.54 -25.55 -14.06
CA ALA A 282 7.25 -24.56 -13.03
C ALA A 282 5.81 -24.02 -13.14
N GLU A 283 5.36 -23.72 -14.35
CA GLU A 283 3.98 -23.27 -14.59
C GLU A 283 2.95 -24.32 -14.16
N ARG A 284 3.20 -25.60 -14.50
CA ARG A 284 2.36 -26.72 -14.07
C ARG A 284 2.38 -26.88 -12.55
N TRP A 285 3.55 -26.81 -11.93
CA TRP A 285 3.67 -26.93 -10.48
C TRP A 285 2.92 -25.81 -9.75
N LEU A 286 3.01 -24.56 -10.22
CA LEU A 286 2.25 -23.43 -9.67
C LEU A 286 0.74 -23.65 -9.76
N LYS A 287 0.28 -24.24 -10.88
CA LYS A 287 -1.12 -24.58 -11.09
C LYS A 287 -1.59 -25.72 -10.18
N ASP A 288 -0.80 -26.78 -10.06
CA ASP A 288 -1.11 -27.94 -9.23
C ASP A 288 -1.18 -27.59 -7.73
N HIS A 289 -0.50 -26.50 -7.33
CA HIS A 289 -0.48 -25.99 -5.96
C HIS A 289 -1.29 -24.70 -5.77
N GLU A 290 -2.18 -24.34 -6.69
CA GLU A 290 -2.92 -23.06 -6.65
C GLU A 290 -3.64 -22.85 -5.32
N ILE A 291 -4.31 -23.89 -4.79
CA ILE A 291 -5.06 -23.82 -3.53
C ILE A 291 -4.10 -23.65 -2.33
N ASP A 292 -2.95 -24.31 -2.33
CA ASP A 292 -1.94 -24.15 -1.27
C ASP A 292 -1.35 -22.73 -1.29
N ILE A 293 -1.07 -22.19 -2.48
CA ILE A 293 -0.57 -20.82 -2.67
C ILE A 293 -1.63 -19.81 -2.18
N GLU A 294 -2.89 -20.03 -2.53
CA GLU A 294 -4.02 -19.26 -2.04
C GLU A 294 -4.07 -19.28 -0.50
N TYR A 295 -3.93 -20.46 0.12
CA TYR A 295 -3.87 -20.60 1.58
C TYR A 295 -2.75 -19.77 2.22
N TYR A 296 -1.51 -19.86 1.71
CA TYR A 296 -0.37 -19.21 2.34
C TYR A 296 -0.29 -17.69 2.11
N PHE A 297 -0.83 -17.20 1.00
CA PHE A 297 -0.63 -15.80 0.58
C PHE A 297 -1.89 -14.95 0.50
N LYS A 298 -3.07 -15.56 0.43
CA LYS A 298 -4.33 -14.87 0.13
C LYS A 298 -5.47 -15.19 1.11
N ASN A 299 -5.40 -16.32 1.82
CA ASN A 299 -6.50 -16.80 2.66
C ASN A 299 -6.91 -15.79 3.75
N PRO A 300 -8.16 -15.32 3.74
CA PRO A 300 -8.67 -14.41 4.77
C PRO A 300 -9.03 -15.15 6.08
N LEU A 301 -9.22 -16.48 6.03
CA LEU A 301 -9.59 -17.33 7.17
C LEU A 301 -8.33 -17.74 7.96
N THR A 302 -7.94 -16.87 8.89
CA THR A 302 -6.67 -16.99 9.64
C THR A 302 -6.60 -18.12 10.67
N ASN A 303 -7.73 -18.77 10.99
CA ASN A 303 -7.84 -19.80 12.04
C ASN A 303 -8.07 -21.22 11.51
N LEU A 304 -7.80 -21.47 10.22
CA LEU A 304 -7.95 -22.80 9.63
C LEU A 304 -6.58 -23.43 9.33
N SER A 305 -6.49 -24.74 9.54
CA SER A 305 -5.43 -25.55 8.95
C SER A 305 -5.58 -25.62 7.43
N ILE A 306 -4.51 -25.96 6.73
CA ILE A 306 -4.53 -26.12 5.26
C ILE A 306 -5.51 -27.21 4.81
N ASN A 307 -5.70 -28.27 5.60
CA ASN A 307 -6.63 -29.34 5.26
C ASN A 307 -8.08 -28.87 5.37
N GLU A 308 -8.41 -28.13 6.43
CA GLU A 308 -9.75 -27.53 6.58
C GLU A 308 -10.04 -26.55 5.45
N TYR A 309 -9.04 -25.74 5.07
CA TYR A 309 -9.17 -24.83 3.93
C TYR A 309 -9.43 -25.58 2.62
N LYS A 310 -8.67 -26.64 2.35
CA LYS A 310 -8.86 -27.48 1.15
C LYS A 310 -10.23 -28.14 1.12
N GLU A 311 -10.76 -28.59 2.26
CA GLU A 311 -12.13 -29.15 2.32
C GLU A 311 -13.20 -28.11 1.97
N ILE A 312 -13.06 -26.86 2.43
CA ILE A 312 -13.97 -25.77 2.05
C ILE A 312 -13.85 -25.48 0.54
N ARG A 313 -12.62 -25.38 0.02
CA ARG A 313 -12.36 -25.07 -1.40
C ARG A 313 -12.87 -26.11 -2.39
N LYS A 314 -13.23 -27.32 -1.95
CA LYS A 314 -13.91 -28.32 -2.80
C LYS A 314 -15.29 -27.87 -3.25
N ASN A 315 -16.00 -27.11 -2.42
CA ASN A 315 -17.41 -26.76 -2.65
C ASN A 315 -17.66 -25.25 -2.74
N THR A 316 -16.69 -24.43 -2.34
CA THR A 316 -16.82 -22.96 -2.28
C THR A 316 -15.69 -22.31 -3.06
N SER A 317 -16.01 -21.33 -3.91
CA SER A 317 -14.99 -20.56 -4.65
C SER A 317 -14.13 -19.73 -3.71
N PHE A 318 -12.94 -19.32 -4.15
CA PHE A 318 -12.11 -18.41 -3.36
C PHE A 318 -12.81 -17.06 -3.15
N GLU A 319 -13.50 -16.59 -4.18
CA GLU A 319 -14.23 -15.34 -4.18
C GLU A 319 -15.36 -15.35 -3.16
N ASP A 320 -16.13 -16.45 -3.05
CA ASP A 320 -17.18 -16.56 -2.04
C ASP A 320 -16.60 -16.61 -0.62
N ILE A 321 -15.44 -17.27 -0.42
CA ILE A 321 -14.74 -17.26 0.88
C ILE A 321 -14.28 -15.84 1.23
N LEU A 322 -13.72 -15.12 0.27
CA LEU A 322 -13.25 -13.75 0.44
C LEU A 322 -14.41 -12.81 0.78
N GLU A 323 -15.52 -12.97 0.07
CA GLU A 323 -16.75 -12.22 0.30
C GLU A 323 -17.34 -12.49 1.67
N GLU A 324 -17.51 -13.76 2.06
CA GLU A 324 -18.06 -14.13 3.37
C GLU A 324 -17.19 -13.59 4.51
N ALA A 325 -15.86 -13.73 4.40
CA ALA A 325 -14.94 -13.17 5.38
C ALA A 325 -15.08 -11.65 5.46
N GLY A 326 -15.01 -10.96 4.31
CA GLY A 326 -15.14 -9.51 4.26
C GLY A 326 -16.47 -9.01 4.84
N LEU A 327 -17.58 -9.68 4.55
CA LEU A 327 -18.90 -9.31 5.09
C LEU A 327 -18.99 -9.50 6.60
N LYS A 328 -18.42 -10.57 7.16
CA LYS A 328 -18.31 -10.72 8.63
C LYS A 328 -17.54 -9.56 9.25
N ASP A 329 -16.49 -9.14 8.58
CA ASP A 329 -15.66 -8.06 9.08
C ASP A 329 -16.32 -6.67 8.93
N VAL A 330 -17.21 -6.48 7.95
CA VAL A 330 -18.11 -5.31 7.88
C VAL A 330 -18.97 -5.21 9.13
N GLU A 331 -19.49 -6.32 9.64
CA GLU A 331 -20.30 -6.32 10.87
C GLU A 331 -19.49 -5.87 12.09
N LEU A 332 -18.17 -6.11 12.10
CA LEU A 332 -17.26 -5.73 13.17
C LEU A 332 -16.72 -4.30 13.01
N ASP A 333 -16.66 -3.75 11.80
CA ASP A 333 -16.15 -2.40 11.51
C ASP A 333 -17.15 -1.29 11.88
N LYS A 334 -17.29 -1.05 13.18
CA LYS A 334 -18.12 0.05 13.70
C LYS A 334 -17.57 1.44 13.38
N ARG A 335 -16.29 1.53 13.03
CA ARG A 335 -15.62 2.81 12.82
C ARG A 335 -15.82 3.30 11.39
N ASN A 336 -15.62 2.45 10.39
CA ASN A 336 -15.77 2.84 8.98
C ASN A 336 -16.96 2.22 8.28
N TYR A 337 -17.81 1.49 9.01
CA TYR A 337 -19.06 0.92 8.51
C TYR A 337 -18.84 0.04 7.27
N GLY A 338 -17.68 -0.61 7.18
CA GLY A 338 -17.33 -1.49 6.08
C GLY A 338 -16.84 -0.78 4.82
N ARG A 339 -16.73 0.55 4.80
CA ARG A 339 -16.39 1.33 3.60
C ARG A 339 -15.14 0.84 2.87
N ASN A 340 -14.04 0.64 3.60
CA ASN A 340 -12.79 0.16 3.00
C ASN A 340 -12.84 -1.32 2.63
N ILE A 341 -13.70 -2.09 3.31
CA ILE A 341 -13.89 -3.51 3.07
C ILE A 341 -14.64 -3.69 1.76
N PHE A 342 -15.77 -3.00 1.60
CA PHE A 342 -16.55 -3.00 0.37
C PHE A 342 -15.69 -2.54 -0.81
N PHE A 343 -14.90 -1.47 -0.66
CA PHE A 343 -13.99 -1.06 -1.73
C PHE A 343 -12.96 -2.14 -2.10
N SER A 344 -12.42 -2.86 -1.10
CA SER A 344 -11.45 -3.95 -1.33
C SER A 344 -12.10 -5.18 -1.96
N LEU A 345 -13.31 -5.53 -1.52
CA LEU A 345 -14.12 -6.58 -2.12
C LEU A 345 -14.44 -6.25 -3.58
N ALA A 346 -14.86 -5.01 -3.87
CA ALA A 346 -15.14 -4.55 -5.23
C ALA A 346 -13.95 -4.74 -6.18
N GLY A 347 -12.75 -4.36 -5.74
CA GLY A 347 -11.52 -4.56 -6.50
C GLY A 347 -11.21 -6.05 -6.75
N SER A 348 -11.45 -6.89 -5.75
CA SER A 348 -11.21 -8.34 -5.84
C SER A 348 -12.21 -9.04 -6.75
N MET A 349 -13.50 -8.69 -6.66
CA MET A 349 -14.56 -9.21 -7.54
C MET A 349 -14.30 -8.81 -8.99
N ALA A 350 -13.94 -7.55 -9.22
CA ALA A 350 -13.59 -7.05 -10.55
C ALA A 350 -12.39 -7.77 -11.16
N ALA A 351 -11.34 -8.04 -10.38
CA ALA A 351 -10.14 -8.73 -10.86
C ALA A 351 -10.43 -10.17 -11.32
N ASN A 352 -11.47 -10.80 -10.77
CA ASN A 352 -11.88 -12.17 -11.08
C ASN A 352 -13.10 -12.25 -12.02
N GLY A 353 -13.53 -11.12 -12.60
CA GLY A 353 -14.62 -11.09 -13.59
C GLY A 353 -16.04 -11.08 -13.01
N TYR A 354 -16.20 -10.99 -11.68
CA TYR A 354 -17.49 -10.85 -11.00
C TYR A 354 -17.96 -9.39 -11.05
N ASN A 355 -18.22 -8.88 -12.26
CA ASN A 355 -18.44 -7.46 -12.50
C ASN A 355 -19.69 -6.89 -11.80
N GLU A 356 -20.77 -7.68 -11.72
CA GLU A 356 -22.00 -7.30 -11.03
C GLU A 356 -21.76 -7.09 -9.52
N LYS A 357 -21.15 -8.08 -8.84
CA LYS A 357 -20.73 -7.96 -7.43
C LYS A 357 -19.75 -6.80 -7.22
N ALA A 358 -18.83 -6.60 -8.17
CA ALA A 358 -17.90 -5.47 -8.11
C ALA A 358 -18.62 -4.12 -8.13
N LEU A 359 -19.58 -3.95 -9.04
CA LEU A 359 -20.42 -2.75 -9.11
C LEU A 359 -21.19 -2.55 -7.80
N PHE A 360 -21.86 -3.60 -7.30
CA PHE A 360 -22.60 -3.56 -6.05
C PHE A 360 -21.73 -3.03 -4.90
N TYR A 361 -20.52 -3.55 -4.74
CA TYR A 361 -19.61 -3.12 -3.67
C TYR A 361 -19.01 -1.71 -3.89
N TYR A 362 -18.78 -1.28 -5.13
CA TYR A 362 -18.42 0.10 -5.40
C TYR A 362 -19.57 1.07 -5.06
N LEU A 363 -20.82 0.69 -5.36
CA LEU A 363 -22.01 1.49 -5.02
C LEU A 363 -22.24 1.53 -3.50
N MET A 364 -22.02 0.42 -2.77
CA MET A 364 -21.98 0.40 -1.30
C MET A 364 -20.96 1.39 -0.74
N THR A 365 -19.74 1.39 -1.30
CA THR A 365 -18.68 2.34 -0.93
C THR A 365 -19.13 3.79 -1.18
N LEU A 366 -19.72 4.06 -2.35
CA LEU A 366 -20.22 5.39 -2.71
C LEU A 366 -21.32 5.86 -1.75
N ARG A 367 -22.28 5.00 -1.40
CA ARG A 367 -23.33 5.34 -0.43
C ARG A 367 -22.73 5.75 0.91
N ILE A 368 -21.75 4.98 1.42
CA ILE A 368 -21.11 5.32 2.69
C ILE A 368 -20.38 6.66 2.59
N ASP A 369 -19.64 6.90 1.50
CA ASP A 369 -18.98 8.18 1.24
C ASP A 369 -20.01 9.35 1.21
N MET A 370 -21.22 9.13 0.71
CA MET A 370 -22.31 10.12 0.63
C MET A 370 -23.15 10.29 1.90
N SER A 371 -23.15 9.30 2.79
CA SER A 371 -24.06 9.24 3.94
C SER A 371 -23.82 10.30 5.01
N GLY A 372 -22.61 10.88 5.06
CA GLY A 372 -22.16 11.73 6.16
C GLY A 372 -21.80 10.96 7.45
N VAL A 373 -21.77 9.62 7.41
CA VAL A 373 -21.57 8.80 8.60
C VAL A 373 -20.23 9.03 9.32
N PHE A 374 -19.18 9.39 8.58
CA PHE A 374 -17.87 9.72 9.16
C PHE A 374 -17.89 11.04 9.95
N ALA A 375 -18.59 12.04 9.42
CA ALA A 375 -18.79 13.32 10.08
C ALA A 375 -19.59 13.14 11.37
N TYR A 376 -20.67 12.35 11.31
CA TYR A 376 -21.48 12.01 12.48
C TYR A 376 -20.66 11.28 13.55
N ARG A 377 -19.83 10.31 13.16
CA ARG A 377 -18.93 9.63 14.08
C ARG A 377 -17.99 10.61 14.78
N ALA A 378 -17.37 11.53 14.05
CA ALA A 378 -16.48 12.52 14.62
C ALA A 378 -17.19 13.42 15.65
N ILE A 379 -18.43 13.85 15.36
CA ILE A 379 -19.26 14.61 16.30
C ILE A 379 -19.56 13.78 17.57
N ALA A 380 -19.90 12.51 17.40
CA ALA A 380 -20.23 11.61 18.51
C ALA A 380 -19.00 11.26 19.38
N GLU A 381 -17.82 11.08 18.78
CA GLU A 381 -16.56 10.79 19.47
C GLU A 381 -16.00 12.03 20.19
N PHE A 382 -16.23 13.23 19.66
CA PHE A 382 -15.67 14.49 20.18
C PHE A 382 -16.75 15.55 20.40
N PRO A 383 -17.71 15.31 21.31
CA PRO A 383 -18.87 16.19 21.47
C PRO A 383 -18.50 17.59 21.96
N GLU A 384 -17.40 17.77 22.69
CA GLU A 384 -17.01 19.10 23.23
C GLU A 384 -16.23 19.96 22.24
N GLU A 385 -15.77 19.36 21.14
CA GLU A 385 -14.95 20.05 20.16
C GLU A 385 -15.84 20.83 19.18
N LYS A 386 -15.92 22.14 19.44
CA LYS A 386 -16.72 23.08 18.66
C LYS A 386 -16.43 23.02 17.16
N GLN A 387 -15.21 22.67 16.75
CA GLN A 387 -14.83 22.50 15.34
C GLN A 387 -15.58 21.36 14.61
N PHE A 388 -15.97 20.30 15.32
CA PHE A 388 -16.77 19.21 14.76
C PHE A 388 -18.26 19.58 14.69
N ARG A 389 -18.72 20.49 15.56
CA ARG A 389 -20.08 21.05 15.54
C ARG A 389 -20.24 22.21 14.54
N ASP A 390 -19.22 23.03 14.36
CA ASP A 390 -19.22 24.24 13.52
C ASP A 390 -18.98 23.88 12.04
N LYS A 391 -19.96 23.25 11.38
CA LYS A 391 -20.20 23.18 9.91
C LYS A 391 -19.09 22.70 8.96
N LYS A 392 -17.84 22.55 9.42
CA LYS A 392 -16.66 22.22 8.60
C LYS A 392 -16.37 20.73 8.52
N CYS A 393 -17.04 19.92 9.34
CA CYS A 393 -16.81 18.47 9.38
C CYS A 393 -17.79 17.67 8.54
N ALA A 394 -18.77 18.31 7.91
CA ALA A 394 -19.70 17.68 6.97
C ALA A 394 -19.08 17.41 5.59
N GLU A 395 -17.75 17.47 5.44
CA GLU A 395 -17.12 17.23 4.15
C GLU A 395 -17.41 15.80 3.68
N ILE A 396 -18.39 15.70 2.80
CA ILE A 396 -18.67 14.49 2.05
C ILE A 396 -17.56 14.35 1.02
N PHE A 397 -16.88 13.21 1.09
CA PHE A 397 -15.68 12.94 0.33
C PHE A 397 -15.90 11.69 -0.51
N PHE A 398 -15.85 11.85 -1.82
CA PHE A 398 -15.82 10.73 -2.75
C PHE A 398 -14.38 10.24 -2.88
N ALA A 399 -14.14 8.92 -2.77
CA ALA A 399 -12.82 8.39 -3.09
C ALA A 399 -12.37 8.83 -4.50
N PRO A 400 -11.12 9.30 -4.66
CA PRO A 400 -10.55 9.57 -5.96
C PRO A 400 -10.64 8.33 -6.85
N GLY A 401 -11.19 8.49 -8.05
CA GLY A 401 -11.34 7.39 -9.02
C GLY A 401 -12.52 6.45 -8.78
N LEU A 402 -13.24 6.52 -7.65
CA LEU A 402 -14.41 5.66 -7.38
C LEU A 402 -15.49 5.80 -8.45
N LEU A 403 -15.83 7.02 -8.84
CA LEU A 403 -16.83 7.26 -9.89
C LEU A 403 -16.43 6.69 -11.24
N SER A 404 -15.13 6.73 -11.58
CA SER A 404 -14.62 6.12 -12.81
C SER A 404 -14.68 4.59 -12.76
N LEU A 405 -14.44 4.00 -11.58
CA LEU A 405 -14.60 2.56 -11.38
C LEU A 405 -16.06 2.14 -11.49
N ILE A 406 -16.98 2.89 -10.88
CA ILE A 406 -18.43 2.66 -11.02
C ILE A 406 -18.82 2.73 -12.50
N HIS A 407 -18.45 3.81 -13.19
CA HIS A 407 -18.77 4.02 -14.60
C HIS A 407 -18.32 2.85 -15.49
N LYS A 408 -17.14 2.28 -15.21
CA LYS A 408 -16.62 1.10 -15.93
C LYS A 408 -17.56 -0.12 -15.87
N TYR A 409 -18.34 -0.27 -14.80
CA TYR A 409 -19.18 -1.45 -14.58
C TYR A 409 -20.69 -1.13 -14.64
N LEU A 410 -21.11 0.07 -15.05
CA LEU A 410 -22.52 0.47 -15.05
C LEU A 410 -23.42 -0.39 -15.96
N GLU A 411 -22.86 -1.10 -16.94
CA GLU A 411 -23.63 -2.05 -17.77
C GLU A 411 -24.26 -3.20 -16.96
N TYR A 412 -23.75 -3.47 -15.76
CA TYR A 412 -24.28 -4.49 -14.83
C TYR A 412 -25.25 -3.92 -13.80
N PHE A 413 -25.64 -2.64 -13.91
CA PHE A 413 -26.53 -2.02 -12.94
C PHE A 413 -27.95 -2.58 -13.03
N ASP A 414 -28.51 -2.92 -11.86
CA ASP A 414 -29.91 -3.28 -11.67
C ASP A 414 -30.53 -2.37 -10.61
N GLU A 415 -31.76 -1.92 -10.80
CA GLU A 415 -32.47 -1.05 -9.86
C GLU A 415 -32.63 -1.72 -8.48
N GLN A 416 -32.77 -3.06 -8.45
CA GLN A 416 -32.84 -3.83 -7.21
C GLN A 416 -31.59 -3.66 -6.33
N MET A 417 -30.42 -3.39 -6.93
CA MET A 417 -29.19 -3.13 -6.18
C MET A 417 -29.34 -1.96 -5.23
N ILE A 418 -30.13 -0.94 -5.58
CA ILE A 418 -30.36 0.20 -4.69
C ILE A 418 -31.08 -0.25 -3.42
N GLU A 419 -32.12 -1.08 -3.55
CA GLU A 419 -32.85 -1.59 -2.40
C GLU A 419 -31.93 -2.43 -1.49
N ASP A 420 -31.15 -3.32 -2.10
CA ASP A 420 -30.21 -4.20 -1.39
C ASP A 420 -29.11 -3.40 -0.69
N ILE A 421 -28.58 -2.37 -1.35
CA ILE A 421 -27.63 -1.43 -0.77
C ILE A 421 -28.25 -0.79 0.48
N TYR A 422 -29.50 -0.31 0.41
CA TYR A 422 -30.19 0.36 1.52
C TYR A 422 -30.76 -0.58 2.60
N ALA A 423 -30.71 -1.90 2.39
CA ALA A 423 -30.93 -2.88 3.43
C ALA A 423 -29.85 -2.78 4.53
N TYR A 424 -28.59 -2.47 4.14
CA TYR A 424 -27.51 -2.17 5.08
C TYR A 424 -27.78 -0.86 5.84
N LYS A 425 -27.79 -0.90 7.18
CA LYS A 425 -28.17 0.24 8.02
C LYS A 425 -26.96 1.04 8.46
N LEU A 426 -27.01 2.34 8.16
CA LEU A 426 -26.09 3.35 8.68
C LEU A 426 -26.78 4.14 9.80
N PRO A 427 -26.03 4.62 10.82
CA PRO A 427 -26.62 5.41 11.91
C PRO A 427 -27.12 6.77 11.45
N ILE A 428 -26.56 7.30 10.37
CA ILE A 428 -27.05 8.48 9.66
C ILE A 428 -26.92 8.23 8.17
N ASP A 429 -27.84 8.78 7.38
CA ASP A 429 -27.76 8.71 5.92
C ASP A 429 -28.33 9.99 5.29
N ALA A 430 -27.44 10.92 4.93
CA ALA A 430 -27.81 12.14 4.21
C ALA A 430 -28.23 11.86 2.76
N SER A 431 -27.85 10.70 2.22
CA SER A 431 -28.25 10.23 0.92
C SER A 431 -29.44 9.29 1.06
N ASP A 432 -30.66 9.76 0.84
CA ASP A 432 -31.80 8.84 0.78
C ASP A 432 -31.80 8.02 -0.54
N PRO A 433 -32.56 6.91 -0.61
CA PRO A 433 -32.59 6.06 -1.81
C PRO A 433 -32.95 6.80 -3.10
N LYS A 434 -33.80 7.83 -3.03
CA LYS A 434 -34.21 8.59 -4.23
C LYS A 434 -33.06 9.45 -4.74
N LEU A 435 -32.34 10.13 -3.84
CA LEU A 435 -31.17 10.91 -4.20
C LEU A 435 -30.04 10.03 -4.75
N PHE A 436 -29.80 8.87 -4.11
CA PHE A 436 -28.79 7.92 -4.57
C PHE A 436 -29.15 7.33 -5.93
N SER A 437 -30.42 6.97 -6.14
CA SER A 437 -30.93 6.52 -7.44
C SER A 437 -30.73 7.59 -8.51
N PHE A 438 -31.08 8.85 -8.22
CA PHE A 438 -30.85 9.96 -9.14
C PHE A 438 -29.36 10.07 -9.51
N MET A 439 -28.48 10.00 -8.52
CA MET A 439 -27.03 10.05 -8.74
C MET A 439 -26.51 8.93 -9.65
N VAL A 440 -26.87 7.68 -9.35
CA VAL A 440 -26.44 6.53 -10.15
C VAL A 440 -26.97 6.66 -11.58
N ASN A 441 -28.23 7.06 -11.74
CA ASN A 441 -28.82 7.31 -13.06
C ASN A 441 -28.16 8.47 -13.81
N SER A 442 -27.72 9.54 -13.12
CA SER A 442 -26.94 10.61 -13.74
C SER A 442 -25.57 10.12 -14.23
N LEU A 443 -24.93 9.21 -13.51
CA LEU A 443 -23.68 8.57 -13.94
C LEU A 443 -23.88 7.64 -15.15
N ILE A 444 -25.03 6.95 -15.23
CA ILE A 444 -25.39 6.08 -16.36
C ILE A 444 -25.62 6.88 -17.63
N ASN A 445 -26.36 7.98 -17.52
CA ASN A 445 -26.78 8.74 -18.70
C ASN A 445 -25.73 9.77 -19.16
N ASP A 446 -24.61 9.93 -18.43
CA ASP A 446 -23.62 11.00 -18.64
C ASP A 446 -24.25 12.41 -18.71
N VAL A 447 -25.35 12.60 -17.97
CA VAL A 447 -26.10 13.86 -17.93
C VAL A 447 -26.02 14.48 -16.54
N GLY A 448 -25.51 15.72 -16.49
CA GLY A 448 -25.79 16.66 -15.41
C GLY A 448 -25.15 16.34 -14.05
N PHE A 449 -24.15 15.46 -13.99
CA PHE A 449 -23.45 15.15 -12.76
C PHE A 449 -22.49 16.29 -12.35
N ASP A 450 -22.97 17.20 -11.51
CA ASP A 450 -22.13 18.20 -10.83
C ASP A 450 -21.81 17.74 -9.41
N SER A 451 -20.67 17.05 -9.25
CA SER A 451 -20.18 16.56 -7.95
C SER A 451 -20.12 17.65 -6.86
N LYS A 452 -19.91 18.92 -7.22
CA LYS A 452 -19.87 20.02 -6.26
C LYS A 452 -21.27 20.37 -5.77
N GLN A 453 -22.26 20.44 -6.67
CA GLN A 453 -23.65 20.69 -6.29
C GLN A 453 -24.23 19.56 -5.44
N ILE A 454 -23.97 18.32 -5.83
CA ILE A 454 -24.37 17.14 -5.05
C ILE A 454 -23.77 17.19 -3.65
N LYS A 455 -22.47 17.49 -3.55
CA LYS A 455 -21.78 17.61 -2.27
C LYS A 455 -22.44 18.67 -1.37
N LEU A 456 -22.68 19.87 -1.91
CA LEU A 456 -23.36 20.96 -1.19
C LEU A 456 -24.77 20.57 -0.73
N TYR A 457 -25.51 19.84 -1.57
CA TYR A 457 -26.84 19.37 -1.23
C TYR A 457 -26.82 18.34 -0.09
N LEU A 458 -25.91 17.37 -0.17
CA LEU A 458 -25.74 16.36 0.88
C LEU A 458 -25.25 16.98 2.20
N GLU A 459 -24.33 17.94 2.15
CA GLU A 459 -23.87 18.71 3.31
C GLU A 459 -25.03 19.40 4.03
N LYS A 460 -25.91 20.07 3.27
CA LYS A 460 -27.11 20.71 3.83
C LYS A 460 -28.06 19.69 4.46
N ARG A 461 -28.31 18.55 3.80
CA ARG A 461 -29.15 17.49 4.38
C ARG A 461 -28.55 16.90 5.65
N PHE A 462 -27.24 16.70 5.67
CA PHE A 462 -26.53 16.24 6.86
C PHE A 462 -26.71 17.22 8.03
N GLU A 463 -26.56 18.53 7.79
CA GLU A 463 -26.82 19.56 8.81
C GLU A 463 -28.26 19.49 9.34
N GLU A 464 -29.24 19.33 8.45
CA GLU A 464 -30.65 19.19 8.82
C GLU A 464 -30.90 17.95 9.71
N ILE A 465 -30.30 16.80 9.37
CA ILE A 465 -30.45 15.56 10.15
C ILE A 465 -29.79 15.71 11.53
N VAL A 466 -28.55 16.20 11.58
CA VAL A 466 -27.82 16.35 12.85
C VAL A 466 -28.49 17.38 13.76
N SER A 467 -29.12 18.43 13.22
CA SER A 467 -29.84 19.41 14.04
C SER A 467 -31.07 18.85 14.78
N GLN A 468 -31.55 17.67 14.38
CA GLN A 468 -32.70 16.98 14.97
C GLN A 468 -32.31 15.92 16.00
N ILE A 469 -31.02 15.62 16.14
CA ILE A 469 -30.44 14.67 17.11
C ILE A 469 -29.88 15.45 18.29
#